data_AF-A0A085F2P3-F1
#
_entry.id   AF-A0A085F2P3-F1
#
_cell.length_a   1.000
_cell.length_b   1.000
_cell.length_c   1.000
_cell.angle_alpha   90.00
_cell.angle_beta   90.00
_cell.angle_gamma   90.00
#
_symmetry.space_group_name_H-M   'P 1'
#
loop_
_entity.id
_entity.type
_entity.pdbx_description
1 polymer ?
#
loop_
_entity_poly.entity_id
_entity_poly.type
_entity_poly.pdbx_seq_one_letter_code
_entity_poly.pdbx_strand_id
1 'polypeptide(L)'
;MRFTTLAVGAMVMVSSCGAAQAADLSGYPVERRPAAAACQAWGDSALAREPNISVVQQEIEARYAEARTVSVQLSTEASRSERITWAYASRTACGIALGMLSMREVDPDRLWNCECYHARMRATMSRRD
;
A
#
# COMPACT_ATOMS: atom_id res chain seq x y z
N MET A 1 -39.50 -57.57 -24.00
CA MET A 1 -38.11 -57.30 -23.58
C MET A 1 -37.67 -55.98 -24.16
N ARG A 2 -37.24 -55.04 -23.31
CA ARG A 2 -36.63 -53.75 -23.69
C ARG A 2 -35.17 -54.00 -24.08
N PHE A 3 -34.68 -53.34 -25.12
CA PHE A 3 -33.29 -52.81 -25.20
C PHE A 3 -33.23 -51.66 -26.21
N THR A 4 -32.94 -50.46 -25.70
CA THR A 4 -32.46 -49.23 -26.36
C THR A 4 -31.08 -49.46 -27.01
N THR A 5 -30.62 -48.71 -28.03
CA THR A 5 -29.75 -47.49 -27.95
C THR A 5 -29.40 -47.05 -29.41
N LEU A 6 -29.71 -45.82 -29.87
CA LEU A 6 -28.82 -44.66 -30.17
C LEU A 6 -27.49 -45.03 -30.89
N ALA A 7 -26.99 -44.37 -31.94
CA ALA A 7 -27.09 -42.99 -32.43
C ALA A 7 -26.53 -42.90 -33.87
N VAL A 8 -26.67 -41.75 -34.55
CA VAL A 8 -25.60 -40.98 -35.25
C VAL A 8 -26.26 -39.91 -36.11
N GLY A 9 -25.89 -38.65 -35.89
CA GLY A 9 -26.28 -37.52 -36.72
C GLY A 9 -25.42 -36.31 -36.37
N ALA A 10 -24.22 -36.26 -36.96
CA ALA A 10 -23.25 -35.19 -36.78
C ALA A 10 -23.74 -33.90 -37.47
N MET A 11 -23.66 -32.77 -36.77
CA MET A 11 -23.82 -31.44 -37.37
C MET A 11 -22.61 -30.59 -37.01
N VAL A 12 -21.79 -30.31 -38.02
CA VAL A 12 -20.63 -29.42 -37.99
C VAL A 12 -21.09 -28.02 -38.40
N MET A 13 -20.86 -26.99 -37.57
CA MET A 13 -20.78 -25.59 -38.01
C MET A 13 -19.75 -24.79 -37.18
N VAL A 14 -18.56 -24.66 -37.77
CA VAL A 14 -17.85 -23.42 -38.15
C VAL A 14 -17.87 -22.21 -37.17
N SER A 15 -16.64 -21.87 -36.74
CA SER A 15 -16.05 -20.54 -36.55
C SER A 15 -16.63 -19.54 -35.56
N SER A 16 -15.85 -19.30 -34.50
CA SER A 16 -15.17 -18.02 -34.33
C SER A 16 -13.90 -18.20 -33.50
N CYS A 17 -12.73 -18.08 -34.15
CA CYS A 17 -11.48 -17.79 -33.45
C CYS A 17 -11.57 -16.35 -32.95
N GLY A 18 -12.22 -16.15 -31.80
CA GLY A 18 -11.94 -15.00 -30.96
C GLY A 18 -10.58 -15.23 -30.34
N ALA A 19 -9.54 -14.67 -30.95
CA ALA A 19 -8.27 -14.50 -30.26
C ALA A 19 -8.57 -13.65 -29.01
N ALA A 20 -8.66 -14.32 -27.86
CA ALA A 20 -8.56 -13.65 -26.58
C ALA A 20 -7.15 -13.03 -26.55
N GLN A 21 -7.03 -11.79 -27.04
CA GLN A 21 -5.88 -10.98 -26.75
C GLN A 21 -5.96 -10.72 -25.25
N ALA A 22 -5.19 -11.48 -24.49
CA ALA A 22 -4.75 -11.00 -23.20
C ALA A 22 -4.10 -9.63 -23.47
N ALA A 23 -4.67 -8.57 -22.90
CA ALA A 23 -4.02 -7.27 -22.89
C ALA A 23 -2.74 -7.46 -22.06
N ASP A 24 -1.65 -7.78 -22.75
CA ASP A 24 -0.39 -8.06 -22.13
C ASP A 24 0.19 -6.75 -21.59
N LEU A 25 0.23 -6.63 -20.28
CA LEU A 25 0.89 -5.53 -19.57
C LEU A 25 2.42 -5.70 -19.57
N SER A 26 2.99 -6.70 -20.25
CA SER A 26 4.43 -6.89 -20.42
C SER A 26 5.15 -5.73 -21.10
N GLY A 27 4.42 -4.87 -21.82
CA GLY A 27 4.94 -3.63 -22.40
C GLY A 27 4.96 -2.43 -21.45
N TYR A 28 4.32 -2.54 -20.27
CA TYR A 28 4.54 -1.55 -19.21
C TYR A 28 5.92 -1.83 -18.64
N PRO A 29 6.86 -0.86 -18.63
CA PRO A 29 8.06 -1.05 -17.86
C PRO A 29 7.60 -1.26 -16.41
N VAL A 30 7.70 -2.50 -15.94
CA VAL A 30 7.81 -2.78 -14.52
C VAL A 30 9.17 -2.20 -14.17
N GLU A 31 9.23 -0.88 -14.02
CA GLU A 31 10.27 -0.25 -13.24
C GLU A 31 10.25 -1.03 -11.94
N ARG A 32 11.25 -1.90 -11.77
CA ARG A 32 11.64 -2.47 -10.50
C ARG A 32 12.12 -1.29 -9.65
N ARG A 33 11.18 -0.46 -9.25
CA ARG A 33 11.42 0.76 -8.50
C ARG A 33 11.66 0.30 -7.07
N PRO A 34 12.73 0.73 -6.40
CA PRO A 34 12.93 0.35 -5.01
C PRO A 34 11.94 1.15 -4.16
N ALA A 35 10.67 0.74 -4.14
CA ALA A 35 9.82 0.95 -2.98
C ALA A 35 10.33 0.11 -1.79
N ALA A 36 11.16 -0.90 -2.06
CA ALA A 36 11.79 -1.81 -1.10
C ALA A 36 12.80 -1.16 -0.15
N ALA A 37 13.21 0.10 -0.37
CA ALA A 37 14.17 0.80 0.50
C ALA A 37 13.56 1.97 1.28
N ALA A 38 12.23 2.11 1.34
CA ALA A 38 11.62 3.20 2.12
C ALA A 38 11.67 2.95 3.64
N CYS A 39 11.77 1.68 4.06
CA CYS A 39 11.70 1.32 5.47
C CYS A 39 13.02 0.69 5.92
N GLN A 40 13.40 0.99 7.16
CA GLN A 40 14.45 0.26 7.87
C GLN A 40 14.02 -1.20 8.09
N ALA A 41 14.95 -2.05 8.56
CA ALA A 41 14.63 -3.42 8.92
C ALA A 41 13.40 -3.47 9.85
N TRP A 42 12.55 -4.49 9.71
CA TRP A 42 11.32 -4.54 10.50
C TRP A 42 11.65 -4.58 12.00
N GLY A 43 10.99 -3.73 12.78
CA GLY A 43 11.16 -3.58 14.23
C GLY A 43 12.31 -2.64 14.61
N ASP A 44 13.10 -2.21 13.62
CA ASP A 44 14.21 -1.28 13.80
C ASP A 44 13.70 0.16 13.72
N SER A 45 13.19 0.69 14.84
CA SER A 45 12.74 2.08 14.93
C SER A 45 13.84 2.98 15.48
N ALA A 46 14.18 4.04 14.73
CA ALA A 46 15.11 5.06 15.21
C ALA A 46 14.52 5.83 16.41
N LEU A 47 13.23 6.14 16.36
CA LEU A 47 12.52 6.79 17.45
C LEU A 47 12.38 5.90 18.70
N ALA A 48 12.36 4.58 18.57
CA ALA A 48 12.36 3.70 19.74
C ALA A 48 13.69 3.71 20.51
N ARG A 49 14.79 4.16 19.87
CA ARG A 49 16.10 4.34 20.52
C ARG A 49 16.31 5.73 21.11
N GLU A 50 15.42 6.67 20.83
CA GLU A 50 15.51 8.03 21.36
C GLU A 50 15.16 8.04 22.86
N PRO A 51 16.09 8.42 23.75
CA PRO A 51 15.84 8.41 25.19
C PRO A 51 14.83 9.47 25.64
N ASN A 52 14.64 10.55 24.88
CA ASN A 52 13.73 11.61 25.23
C ASN A 52 12.33 11.40 24.62
N ILE A 53 11.38 10.94 25.45
CA ILE A 53 9.99 10.70 25.02
C ILE A 53 9.30 11.95 24.45
N SER A 54 9.67 13.16 24.89
CA SER A 54 9.07 14.38 24.33
C SER A 54 9.51 14.61 22.88
N VAL A 55 10.75 14.24 22.55
CA VAL A 55 11.27 14.27 21.18
C VAL A 55 10.55 13.23 20.34
N VAL A 56 10.39 12.01 20.85
CA VAL A 56 9.62 10.95 20.16
C VAL A 56 8.21 11.42 19.85
N GLN A 57 7.52 12.00 20.85
CA GLN A 57 6.16 12.49 20.69
C GLN A 57 6.06 13.61 19.64
N GLN A 58 6.96 14.59 19.69
CA GLN A 58 7.02 15.68 18.72
C GLN A 58 7.24 15.18 17.29
N GLU A 59 8.16 14.21 17.13
CA GLU A 59 8.50 13.63 15.84
C GLU A 59 7.34 12.80 15.25
N ILE A 60 6.63 12.02 16.07
CA ILE A 60 5.44 11.29 15.61
C ILE A 60 4.29 12.26 15.28
N GLU A 61 4.10 13.32 16.08
CA GLU A 61 3.06 14.33 15.84
C GLU A 61 3.30 15.08 14.53
N ALA A 62 4.54 15.45 14.23
CA ALA A 62 4.91 16.07 12.96
C ALA A 62 4.60 15.16 11.76
N ARG A 63 4.95 13.86 11.85
CA ARG A 63 4.65 12.86 10.82
C ARG A 63 3.14 12.67 10.63
N TYR A 64 2.39 12.60 11.73
CA TYR A 64 0.93 12.51 11.71
C TYR A 64 0.29 13.72 11.02
N ALA A 65 0.72 14.94 11.37
CA ALA A 65 0.18 16.17 10.83
C ALA A 65 0.42 16.29 9.32
N GLU A 66 1.63 15.94 8.85
CA GLU A 66 1.95 15.88 7.42
C GLU A 66 1.05 14.85 6.71
N ALA A 67 1.00 13.61 7.21
CA ALA A 67 0.21 12.54 6.62
C ALA A 67 -1.29 12.88 6.59
N ARG A 68 -1.81 13.52 7.64
CA ARG A 68 -3.19 14.02 7.67
C ARG A 68 -3.46 15.01 6.55
N THR A 69 -2.60 16.01 6.39
CA THR A 69 -2.71 17.03 5.33
C THR A 69 -2.73 16.40 3.94
N VAL A 70 -1.87 15.41 3.70
CA VAL A 70 -1.79 14.70 2.42
C VAL A 70 -3.04 13.84 2.20
N SER A 71 -3.47 13.08 3.22
CA SER A 71 -4.58 12.10 3.12
C SER A 71 -5.95 12.70 2.78
N VAL A 72 -6.18 13.98 3.12
CA VAL A 72 -7.47 14.66 2.92
C VAL A 72 -7.57 15.41 1.59
N GLN A 73 -6.57 15.27 0.71
CA GLN A 73 -6.64 15.88 -0.62
C GLN A 73 -7.62 15.10 -1.51
N LEU A 74 -8.79 15.72 -1.74
CA LEU A 74 -9.93 15.10 -2.42
C LEU A 74 -9.95 15.46 -3.90
N SER A 75 -9.43 14.57 -4.74
CA SER A 75 -9.76 14.49 -6.16
C SER A 75 -9.86 13.02 -6.59
N THR A 76 -10.61 12.72 -7.64
CA THR A 76 -10.76 11.33 -8.15
C THR A 76 -9.42 10.72 -8.57
N GLU A 77 -8.51 11.54 -9.09
CA GLU A 77 -7.15 11.13 -9.43
C GLU A 77 -6.29 10.92 -8.17
N ALA A 78 -6.39 11.83 -7.19
CA ALA A 78 -5.65 11.73 -5.95
C ALA A 78 -6.07 10.50 -5.14
N SER A 79 -7.37 10.21 -5.04
CA SER A 79 -7.89 9.12 -4.20
C SER A 79 -7.41 7.73 -4.61
N ARG A 80 -7.03 7.56 -5.88
CA ARG A 80 -6.46 6.31 -6.42
C ARG A 80 -4.93 6.29 -6.43
N SER A 81 -4.28 7.38 -6.01
CA SER A 81 -2.82 7.47 -6.03
C SER A 81 -2.18 6.76 -4.84
N GLU A 82 -1.03 6.11 -5.08
CA GLU A 82 -0.22 5.49 -4.02
C GLU A 82 0.12 6.49 -2.91
N ARG A 83 0.29 7.78 -3.26
CA ARG A 83 0.52 8.86 -2.32
C ARG A 83 -0.58 8.96 -1.26
N ILE A 84 -1.84 8.93 -1.68
CA ILE A 84 -2.97 8.99 -0.75
C ILE A 84 -3.05 7.69 0.06
N THR A 85 -2.81 6.53 -0.56
CA THR A 85 -2.76 5.24 0.16
C THR A 85 -1.73 5.26 1.29
N TRP A 86 -0.49 5.66 1.01
CA TRP A 86 0.56 5.75 2.03
C TRP A 86 0.31 6.85 3.04
N ALA A 87 -0.33 7.96 2.65
CA ALA A 87 -0.74 9.00 3.59
C ALA A 87 -1.78 8.50 4.59
N TYR A 88 -2.77 7.72 4.15
CA TYR A 88 -3.75 7.10 5.05
C TYR A 88 -3.10 6.08 6.00
N ALA A 89 -2.22 5.23 5.47
CA ALA A 89 -1.49 4.26 6.28
C ALA A 89 -0.60 4.94 7.33
N SER A 90 0.16 5.96 6.92
CA SER A 90 1.01 6.76 7.80
C SER A 90 0.21 7.47 8.87
N ARG A 91 -0.87 8.19 8.49
CA ARG A 91 -1.76 8.87 9.44
C ARG A 91 -2.30 7.89 10.49
N THR A 92 -2.72 6.70 10.06
CA THR A 92 -3.27 5.68 10.97
C THR A 92 -2.20 5.15 11.92
N ALA A 93 -1.05 4.73 11.39
CA ALA A 93 0.03 4.17 12.20
C ALA A 93 0.60 5.19 13.20
N CYS A 94 0.86 6.42 12.76
CA CYS A 94 1.33 7.49 13.63
C CYS A 94 0.27 7.89 14.67
N GLY A 95 -1.02 7.86 14.32
CA GLY A 95 -2.10 8.09 15.28
C GLY A 95 -2.15 7.03 16.38
N ILE A 96 -1.96 5.75 16.03
CA ILE A 96 -1.86 4.66 17.01
C ILE A 96 -0.63 4.86 17.90
N ALA A 97 0.52 5.17 17.32
CA ALA A 97 1.75 5.43 18.07
C ALA A 97 1.60 6.60 19.07
N LEU A 98 0.95 7.71 18.66
CA LEU A 98 0.62 8.80 19.58
C LEU A 98 -0.28 8.34 20.73
N GLY A 99 -1.26 7.48 20.44
CA GLY A 99 -2.12 6.88 21.47
C GLY A 99 -1.31 6.11 22.52
N MET A 100 -0.37 5.28 22.09
CA MET A 100 0.54 4.53 22.98
C MET A 100 1.41 5.49 23.80
N LEU A 101 2.02 6.48 23.15
CA LEU A 101 2.87 7.48 23.82
C LEU A 101 2.09 8.31 24.85
N SER A 102 0.80 8.57 24.63
CA SER A 102 -0.06 9.25 25.61
C SER A 102 -0.21 8.47 26.92
N MET A 103 -0.07 7.15 26.86
CA MET A 103 -0.03 6.24 28.01
C MET A 103 1.40 6.01 28.53
N ARG A 104 2.39 6.75 27.99
CA ARG A 104 3.83 6.59 28.23
C ARG A 104 4.39 5.23 27.80
N GLU A 105 3.73 4.57 26.85
CA GLU A 105 4.18 3.30 26.29
C GLU A 105 4.99 3.53 25.01
N VAL A 106 6.22 3.03 25.02
CA VAL A 106 7.12 3.04 23.85
C VAL A 106 7.07 1.65 23.23
N ASP A 107 6.31 1.51 22.14
CA ASP A 107 6.19 0.28 21.36
C ASP A 107 7.04 0.41 20.07
N PRO A 108 8.17 -0.30 19.96
CA PRO A 108 9.06 -0.20 18.81
C PRO A 108 8.39 -0.55 17.47
N ASP A 109 7.45 -1.49 17.46
CA ASP A 109 6.76 -1.89 16.24
C ASP A 109 5.78 -0.81 15.79
N ARG A 110 5.10 -0.13 16.73
CA ARG A 110 4.20 0.98 16.40
C ARG A 110 4.96 2.19 15.90
N LEU A 111 6.09 2.50 16.52
CA LEU A 111 6.98 3.58 16.06
C LEU A 111 7.56 3.25 14.68
N TRP A 112 8.05 2.03 14.48
CA TRP A 112 8.55 1.57 13.18
C TRP A 112 7.50 1.66 12.08
N ASN A 113 6.25 1.24 12.35
CA ASN A 113 5.16 1.33 11.38
C ASN A 113 4.87 2.79 10.97
N CYS A 114 4.88 3.72 11.92
CA CYS A 114 4.72 5.15 11.63
C CYS A 114 5.86 5.67 10.74
N GLU A 115 7.11 5.40 11.11
CA GLU A 115 8.31 5.80 10.35
C GLU A 115 8.30 5.23 8.93
N CYS A 116 8.05 3.93 8.80
CA CYS A 116 8.04 3.22 7.53
C CYS A 116 6.95 3.75 6.59
N TYR A 117 5.70 3.88 7.06
CA TYR A 117 4.62 4.35 6.19
C TYR A 117 4.74 5.83 5.84
N HIS A 118 5.27 6.64 6.75
CA HIS A 118 5.57 8.04 6.46
C HIS A 118 6.66 8.17 5.40
N ALA A 119 7.74 7.40 5.50
CA ALA A 119 8.80 7.37 4.49
C ALA A 119 8.27 6.92 3.12
N ARG A 120 7.39 5.91 3.07
CA ARG A 120 6.72 5.49 1.83
C ARG A 120 5.86 6.59 1.23
N MET A 121 5.10 7.31 2.06
CA MET A 121 4.31 8.46 1.61
C MET A 121 5.22 9.51 0.95
N ARG A 122 6.28 9.94 1.62
CA ARG A 122 7.23 10.93 1.07
C ARG A 122 7.91 10.45 -0.20
N ALA A 123 8.30 9.17 -0.25
CA ALA A 123 8.91 8.57 -1.45
C ALA A 123 7.98 8.59 -2.67
N THR A 124 6.66 8.56 -2.48
CA THR A 124 5.69 8.71 -3.59
C THR A 124 5.44 10.16 -3.99
N MET A 125 5.69 11.12 -3.10
CA MET A 125 5.58 12.55 -3.39
C MET A 125 6.74 13.03 -4.26
N SER A 126 7.97 12.65 -3.90
CA SER A 126 9.20 13.04 -4.62
C SER A 126 9.31 12.52 -6.06
N ARG A 127 8.41 11.65 -6.51
CA ARG A 127 8.43 11.07 -7.87
C ARG A 127 7.66 11.90 -8.90
N ARG A 128 7.01 13.00 -8.48
CA ARG A 128 6.11 13.81 -9.31
C ARG A 128 6.65 15.22 -9.61
N ASP A 129 7.84 15.55 -9.09
CA ASP A 129 8.62 16.74 -9.45
C ASP A 129 9.68 16.37 -10.49
#